data_AF-A0A3M1MVZ5-F1
#
_entry.id   AF-A0A3M1MVZ5-F1
#
_cell.length_a   1.000
_cell.length_b   1.000
_cell.length_c   1.000
_cell.angle_alpha   90.00
_cell.angle_beta   90.00
_cell.angle_gamma   90.00
#
_symmetry.space_group_name_H-M   'P 1'
#
loop_
_entity.id
_entity.type
_entity.pdbx_description
1 polymer ?
#
loop_
_entity_poly.entity_id
_entity_poly.type
_entity_poly.pdbx_seq_one_letter_code
_entity_poly.pdbx_strand_id
1 'polypeptide(L)'
;MSGKKVWWFGLLMMSWAQTLRVQAALEGSLNGPVEVVIKTGRQVYRLSGRLEGGNAEWKLPAAPLEPAEVWIQSPGYLPLRYRHPLVGKGPFLLDFTRPENLHPHTSYVEKSGKACLAAGELGSLPDETHPVINAYDVELFLEAWKRQDKQADFDQDGAVTEKDYQLLLKNQNQLLSTQL
;
A
#
# COMPACT_ATOMS: atom_id res chain seq x y z
N MET A 1 -12.54 -53.09 -27.12
CA MET A 1 -11.76 -52.03 -27.78
C MET A 1 -12.23 -50.69 -27.22
N SER A 2 -11.50 -50.15 -26.25
CA SER A 2 -11.88 -48.93 -25.51
C SER A 2 -11.18 -47.72 -26.14
N GLY A 3 -11.95 -46.85 -26.78
CA GLY A 3 -11.47 -45.61 -27.39
C GLY A 3 -11.23 -44.55 -26.33
N LYS A 4 -9.96 -44.28 -26.02
CA LYS A 4 -9.55 -43.14 -25.18
C LYS A 4 -9.80 -41.84 -25.96
N LYS A 5 -10.86 -41.12 -25.62
CA LYS A 5 -11.03 -39.69 -25.98
C LYS A 5 -10.04 -38.89 -25.14
N VAL A 6 -8.90 -38.55 -25.73
CA VAL A 6 -7.94 -37.61 -25.14
C VAL A 6 -8.51 -36.20 -25.30
N TRP A 7 -8.82 -35.58 -24.16
CA TRP A 7 -9.43 -34.25 -24.07
C TRP A 7 -8.35 -33.18 -24.29
N TRP A 8 -8.27 -32.66 -25.51
CA TRP A 8 -7.36 -31.59 -25.93
C TRP A 8 -7.89 -30.20 -25.55
N PHE A 9 -8.07 -29.92 -24.25
CA PHE A 9 -8.52 -28.58 -23.79
C PHE A 9 -7.54 -27.86 -22.86
N GLY A 10 -6.32 -28.37 -22.67
CA GLY A 10 -5.37 -27.83 -21.68
C GLY A 10 -4.12 -27.10 -22.18
N LEU A 11 -3.90 -26.93 -23.49
CA LEU A 11 -2.55 -26.65 -24.02
C LEU A 11 -2.38 -25.42 -24.90
N LEU A 12 -3.29 -24.44 -24.84
CA LEU A 12 -3.19 -23.20 -25.63
C LEU A 12 -3.53 -21.95 -24.81
N MET A 13 -2.85 -21.76 -23.68
CA MET A 13 -2.73 -20.44 -23.03
C MET A 13 -1.28 -20.21 -22.59
N MET A 14 -0.31 -20.43 -23.48
CA MET A 14 0.99 -19.77 -23.33
C MET A 14 0.84 -18.32 -23.80
N SER A 15 0.05 -17.53 -23.06
CA SER A 15 0.11 -16.08 -23.16
C SER A 15 1.47 -15.64 -22.61
N TRP A 16 2.15 -14.78 -23.35
CA TRP A 16 3.43 -14.21 -22.94
C TRP A 16 3.25 -13.49 -21.60
N ALA A 17 3.73 -14.10 -20.52
CA ALA A 17 3.70 -13.53 -19.18
C ALA A 17 4.50 -12.21 -19.21
N GLN A 18 3.81 -11.10 -19.01
CA GLN A 18 4.45 -9.78 -19.03
C GLN A 18 5.08 -9.51 -17.69
N THR A 19 6.15 -8.73 -17.70
CA THR A 19 6.88 -8.43 -16.46
C THR A 19 6.48 -7.06 -15.95
N LEU A 20 6.05 -7.01 -14.69
CA LEU A 20 5.82 -5.79 -13.94
C LEU A 20 6.93 -5.66 -12.90
N ARG A 21 7.71 -4.59 -12.99
CA ARG A 21 8.72 -4.22 -12.00
C ARG A 21 8.23 -3.01 -11.21
N VAL A 22 8.44 -3.07 -9.90
CA VAL A 22 8.09 -1.98 -9.00
C VAL A 22 9.29 -1.57 -8.18
N GLN A 23 9.49 -0.27 -8.07
CA GLN A 23 10.32 0.36 -7.05
C GLN A 23 9.41 1.02 -6.02
N ALA A 24 9.65 0.72 -4.75
CA ALA A 24 8.92 1.29 -3.63
C ALA A 24 9.80 1.24 -2.37
N ALA A 25 9.42 2.02 -1.36
CA ALA A 25 10.09 2.01 -0.06
C ALA A 25 9.03 1.99 1.03
N LEU A 26 9.26 1.20 2.08
CA LEU A 26 8.48 1.27 3.30
C LEU A 26 9.14 2.32 4.21
N GLU A 27 8.34 3.05 4.97
CA GLU A 27 8.89 3.92 5.99
C GLU A 27 9.73 3.10 6.98
N GLY A 28 11.03 3.40 7.06
CA GLY A 28 11.96 2.71 7.96
C GLY A 28 12.56 1.41 7.42
N SER A 29 12.14 0.92 6.24
CA SER A 29 12.73 -0.29 5.65
C SER A 29 12.66 -0.32 4.11
N LEU A 30 13.75 -0.77 3.47
CA LEU A 30 13.75 -1.08 2.04
C LEU A 30 13.27 -2.51 1.74
N ASN A 31 12.99 -3.31 2.76
CA ASN A 31 12.58 -4.70 2.62
C ASN A 31 11.26 -4.94 3.36
N GLY A 32 10.37 -5.74 2.77
CA GLY A 32 9.12 -6.10 3.44
C GLY A 32 8.09 -6.73 2.51
N PRO A 33 7.05 -7.37 3.06
CA PRO A 33 5.96 -7.90 2.26
C PRO A 33 5.22 -6.77 1.56
N VAL A 34 4.83 -6.96 0.30
CA VAL A 34 4.01 -6.01 -0.45
C VAL A 34 3.01 -6.74 -1.32
N GLU A 35 1.89 -6.08 -1.62
CA GLU A 35 0.92 -6.51 -2.61
C GLU A 35 0.72 -5.39 -3.63
N VAL A 36 0.81 -5.74 -4.92
CA VAL A 36 0.37 -4.85 -6.00
C VAL A 36 -1.05 -5.19 -6.36
N VAL A 37 -1.92 -4.18 -6.34
CA VAL A 37 -3.32 -4.28 -6.73
C VAL A 37 -3.48 -3.61 -8.09
N ILE A 38 -4.01 -4.33 -9.06
CA ILE A 38 -4.29 -3.83 -10.41
C ILE A 38 -5.80 -3.94 -10.65
N LYS A 39 -6.47 -2.82 -10.85
CA LYS A 39 -7.91 -2.78 -11.12
C LYS A 39 -8.17 -2.33 -12.56
N THR A 40 -8.84 -3.19 -13.32
CA THR A 40 -9.24 -2.94 -14.72
C THR A 40 -10.74 -3.20 -14.84
N GLY A 41 -11.53 -2.14 -15.00
CA GLY A 41 -12.99 -2.23 -14.97
C GLY A 41 -13.51 -2.89 -13.68
N ARG A 42 -14.13 -4.07 -13.80
CA ARG A 42 -14.63 -4.88 -12.65
C ARG A 42 -13.62 -5.90 -12.13
N GLN A 43 -12.52 -6.12 -12.82
CA GLN A 43 -11.52 -7.11 -12.45
C GLN A 43 -10.48 -6.48 -11.53
N VAL A 44 -10.08 -7.24 -10.51
CA VAL A 44 -9.02 -6.86 -9.57
C VAL A 44 -8.02 -8.01 -9.51
N TYR A 45 -6.78 -7.73 -9.86
CA TYR A 45 -5.66 -8.63 -9.69
C TYR A 45 -4.86 -8.21 -8.46
N ARG A 46 -4.55 -9.18 -7.60
CA ARG A 46 -3.73 -8.99 -6.41
C ARG A 46 -2.47 -9.83 -6.56
N LEU A 47 -1.32 -9.18 -6.51
CA LEU A 47 -0.03 -9.78 -6.76
C LEU A 47 0.82 -9.61 -5.51
N SER A 48 0.83 -10.63 -4.65
CA SER A 48 1.65 -10.63 -3.43
C SER A 48 3.13 -10.85 -3.79
N GLY A 49 4.01 -10.21 -3.04
CA GLY A 49 5.46 -10.30 -3.22
C GLY A 49 6.21 -9.72 -2.04
N ARG A 50 7.50 -9.44 -2.25
CA ARG A 50 8.38 -8.86 -1.24
C ARG A 50 9.28 -7.83 -1.89
N LEU A 51 9.47 -6.70 -1.24
CA LEU A 51 10.53 -5.75 -1.58
C LEU A 51 11.87 -6.30 -1.11
N GLU A 52 12.84 -6.31 -2.03
CA GLU A 52 14.25 -6.60 -1.78
C GLU A 52 15.07 -5.40 -2.24
N GLY A 53 15.65 -4.68 -1.28
CA GLY A 53 16.37 -3.43 -1.56
C GLY A 53 15.50 -2.39 -2.28
N GLY A 54 14.20 -2.35 -1.98
CA GLY A 54 13.22 -1.45 -2.58
C GLY A 54 12.69 -1.86 -3.94
N ASN A 55 12.99 -3.09 -4.42
CA ASN A 55 12.54 -3.59 -5.71
C ASN A 55 11.69 -4.85 -5.56
N ALA A 56 10.71 -5.03 -6.44
CA ALA A 56 9.95 -6.27 -6.58
C ALA A 56 9.53 -6.50 -8.04
N GLU A 57 9.38 -7.76 -8.44
CA GLU A 57 8.99 -8.16 -9.80
C GLU A 57 7.85 -9.17 -9.78
N TRP A 58 6.88 -9.01 -10.67
CA TRP A 58 5.78 -9.94 -10.90
C TRP A 58 5.62 -10.30 -12.38
N LYS A 59 5.02 -11.47 -12.60
CA LYS A 59 4.48 -11.86 -13.90
C LYS A 59 2.98 -11.57 -13.95
N LEU A 60 2.57 -10.74 -14.90
CA LEU A 60 1.16 -10.46 -15.15
C LEU A 60 0.53 -11.60 -15.96
N PRO A 61 -0.68 -12.04 -15.61
CA PRO A 61 -1.37 -13.10 -16.33
C PRO A 61 -1.80 -12.68 -17.75
N ALA A 62 -2.05 -11.39 -17.96
CA ALA A 62 -2.43 -10.80 -19.25
C ALA A 62 -2.05 -9.31 -19.33
N ALA A 63 -2.05 -8.78 -20.55
CA ALA A 63 -1.95 -7.35 -20.81
C ALA A 63 -3.23 -6.64 -20.32
N PRO A 64 -3.15 -5.50 -19.63
CA PRO A 64 -4.32 -4.65 -19.42
C PRO A 64 -4.83 -4.15 -20.77
N LEU A 65 -6.01 -4.63 -21.19
CA LEU A 65 -6.67 -4.20 -22.42
C LEU A 65 -7.36 -2.84 -22.26
N GLU A 66 -7.75 -2.51 -21.04
CA GLU A 66 -8.31 -1.22 -20.64
C GLU A 66 -7.34 -0.51 -19.68
N PRO A 67 -7.44 0.83 -19.54
CA PRO A 67 -6.68 1.57 -18.53
C PRO A 67 -6.90 0.99 -17.12
N ALA A 68 -5.82 0.50 -16.52
CA ALA A 68 -5.85 -0.15 -15.20
C ALA A 68 -5.22 0.74 -14.12
N GLU A 69 -5.96 0.96 -13.04
CA GLU A 69 -5.43 1.63 -11.85
C GLU A 69 -4.51 0.68 -11.09
N VAL A 70 -3.41 1.21 -10.54
CA VAL A 70 -2.43 0.42 -9.80
C VAL A 70 -2.16 1.03 -8.44
N TRP A 71 -2.16 0.18 -7.41
CA TRP A 71 -1.70 0.52 -6.07
C TRP A 71 -0.64 -0.48 -5.62
N ILE A 72 0.24 -0.03 -4.74
CA ILE A 72 1.07 -0.91 -3.90
C ILE A 72 0.68 -0.71 -2.46
N GLN A 73 0.55 -1.81 -1.71
CA GLN A 73 0.22 -1.80 -0.30
C GLN A 73 1.09 -2.77 0.48
N SER A 74 1.25 -2.51 1.78
CA SER A 74 1.98 -3.36 2.72
C SER A 74 1.21 -3.39 4.05
N PRO A 75 1.19 -4.52 4.77
CA PRO A 75 0.58 -4.58 6.11
C PRO A 75 1.19 -3.53 7.06
N GLY A 76 0.34 -2.71 7.70
CA GLY A 76 0.76 -1.62 8.59
C GLY A 76 1.21 -0.34 7.88
N TYR A 77 0.94 -0.22 6.56
CA TYR A 77 1.30 0.96 5.79
C TYR A 77 0.18 1.46 4.88
N LEU A 78 0.24 2.76 4.58
CA LEU A 78 -0.60 3.39 3.57
C LEU A 78 -0.33 2.86 2.15
N PRO A 79 -1.38 2.57 1.37
CA PRO A 79 -1.21 2.25 -0.03
C PRO A 79 -0.78 3.47 -0.83
N LEU A 80 0.19 3.28 -1.72
CA LEU A 80 0.53 4.28 -2.73
C LEU A 80 -0.18 3.96 -4.02
N ARG A 81 -0.89 4.95 -4.56
CA ARG A 81 -1.57 4.88 -5.86
C ARG A 81 -0.67 5.47 -6.94
N TYR A 82 -0.47 4.72 -8.02
CA TYR A 82 0.25 5.22 -9.17
C TYR A 82 -0.61 6.21 -9.96
N ARG A 83 0.01 7.27 -10.47
CA ARG A 83 -0.68 8.37 -11.15
C ARG A 83 -1.28 7.96 -12.48
N HIS A 84 -0.51 7.19 -13.26
CA HIS A 84 -0.88 6.86 -14.63
C HIS A 84 -1.45 5.44 -14.71
N PRO A 85 -2.56 5.23 -15.42
CA PRO A 85 -3.09 3.89 -15.59
C PRO A 85 -2.13 3.04 -16.45
N LEU A 86 -2.04 1.75 -16.12
CA LEU A 86 -1.37 0.76 -16.97
C LEU A 86 -2.28 0.40 -18.15
N VAL A 87 -1.72 0.38 -19.36
CA VAL A 87 -2.44 -0.06 -20.57
C VAL A 87 -1.46 -0.65 -21.57
N GLY A 88 -1.89 -1.69 -22.30
CA GLY A 88 -1.11 -2.29 -23.38
C GLY A 88 -0.12 -3.36 -22.91
N LYS A 89 0.92 -3.60 -23.71
CA LYS A 89 1.92 -4.65 -23.47
C LYS A 89 3.16 -4.08 -22.77
N GLY A 90 3.63 -4.77 -21.74
CA GLY A 90 4.86 -4.48 -21.00
C GLY A 90 6.16 -4.84 -21.74
N PRO A 91 7.32 -4.68 -21.09
CA PRO A 91 7.50 -4.59 -19.64
C PRO A 91 7.05 -3.27 -19.03
N PHE A 92 6.59 -3.31 -17.79
CA PHE A 92 6.22 -2.13 -17.01
C PHE A 92 7.24 -1.88 -15.89
N LEU A 93 7.62 -0.63 -15.70
CA LEU A 93 8.40 -0.16 -14.56
C LEU A 93 7.60 0.92 -13.86
N LEU A 94 7.17 0.65 -12.64
CA LEU A 94 6.47 1.60 -11.80
C LEU A 94 7.39 2.02 -10.66
N ASP A 95 7.70 3.31 -10.58
CA ASP A 95 8.51 3.86 -9.51
C ASP A 95 7.62 4.69 -8.56
N PHE A 96 7.21 4.07 -7.46
CA PHE A 96 6.43 4.70 -6.39
C PHE A 96 7.29 5.51 -5.43
N THR A 97 8.61 5.54 -5.62
CA THR A 97 9.51 6.35 -4.77
C THR A 97 9.57 7.80 -5.21
N ARG A 98 8.97 8.14 -6.37
CA ARG A 98 8.96 9.49 -6.92
C ARG A 98 7.59 10.15 -6.73
N PRO A 99 7.49 11.24 -5.96
CA PRO A 99 6.23 11.97 -5.76
C PRO A 99 5.47 12.29 -7.04
N GLU A 100 6.15 12.66 -8.13
CA GLU A 100 5.53 13.02 -9.41
C GLU A 100 4.77 11.87 -10.08
N ASN A 101 5.16 10.63 -9.78
CA ASN A 101 4.55 9.40 -10.26
C ASN A 101 3.34 8.96 -9.43
N LEU A 102 3.10 9.61 -8.28
CA LEU A 102 2.02 9.28 -7.37
C LEU A 102 0.75 10.05 -7.72
N HIS A 103 -0.39 9.43 -7.43
CA HIS A 103 -1.68 10.09 -7.57
C HIS A 103 -1.75 11.28 -6.59
N PRO A 104 -2.31 12.45 -6.96
CA PRO A 104 -2.37 13.64 -6.09
C PRO A 104 -3.11 13.47 -4.76
N HIS A 105 -3.87 12.37 -4.62
CA HIS A 105 -4.62 12.03 -3.40
C HIS A 105 -4.01 10.85 -2.66
N THR A 106 -2.80 10.43 -3.01
CA THR A 106 -2.07 9.44 -2.24
C THR A 106 -1.28 10.16 -1.15
N SER A 107 -1.40 9.67 0.07
CA SER A 107 -0.59 10.10 1.21
C SER A 107 0.69 9.27 1.27
N TYR A 108 1.82 9.92 1.57
CA TYR A 108 3.14 9.31 1.68
C TYR A 108 4.02 10.13 2.63
N VAL A 109 5.09 9.53 3.14
CA VAL A 109 6.16 10.25 3.85
C VAL A 109 7.36 10.37 2.91
N GLU A 110 8.00 11.54 2.90
CA GLU A 110 9.23 11.73 2.13
C GLU A 110 10.47 11.53 3.02
N LYS A 111 11.35 10.59 2.64
CA LYS A 111 12.66 10.38 3.28
C LYS A 111 13.76 10.37 2.23
N SER A 112 14.78 11.19 2.42
CA SER A 112 15.92 11.31 1.49
C SER A 112 15.49 11.59 0.03
N GLY A 113 14.48 12.44 -0.17
CA GLY A 113 13.96 12.79 -1.49
C GLY A 113 13.12 11.69 -2.18
N LYS A 114 12.72 10.65 -1.42
CA LYS A 114 11.91 9.54 -1.91
C LYS A 114 10.61 9.44 -1.14
N ALA A 115 9.51 9.22 -1.85
CA ALA A 115 8.26 8.82 -1.27
C ALA A 115 8.36 7.39 -0.70
N CYS A 116 7.84 7.20 0.50
CA CYS A 116 7.74 5.93 1.19
C CYS A 116 6.27 5.66 1.52
N LEU A 117 5.88 4.38 1.51
CA LEU A 117 4.65 3.93 2.16
C LEU A 117 4.78 4.35 3.63
N ALA A 118 3.90 5.24 4.08
CA ALA A 118 3.91 5.74 5.45
C ALA A 118 3.46 4.62 6.41
N ALA A 119 4.22 4.39 7.48
CA ALA A 119 3.81 3.45 8.50
C ALA A 119 2.65 4.06 9.32
N GLY A 120 1.73 3.22 9.76
CA GLY A 120 0.66 3.60 10.69
C GLY A 120 -0.04 2.38 11.26
N GLU A 121 -0.14 2.31 12.59
CA GLU A 121 -0.97 1.36 13.31
C GLU A 121 -2.07 2.12 14.03
N LEU A 122 -3.33 1.88 13.64
CA LEU A 122 -4.48 2.41 14.37
C LEU A 122 -4.48 1.80 15.78
N GLY A 123 -4.46 2.65 16.80
CA GLY A 123 -4.62 2.24 18.20
C GLY A 123 -3.35 2.18 19.04
N SER A 124 -2.19 2.49 18.45
CA SER A 124 -0.92 2.62 19.18
C SER A 124 -0.53 4.10 19.21
N LEU A 125 -0.43 4.67 20.42
CA LEU A 125 0.25 5.96 20.57
C LEU A 125 1.73 5.78 20.18
N PRO A 126 2.36 6.81 19.59
CA PRO A 126 3.71 6.69 19.08
C PRO A 126 4.71 6.37 20.21
N ASP A 127 5.62 5.45 19.93
CA ASP A 127 6.70 5.01 20.82
C ASP A 127 8.06 5.06 20.10
N GLU A 128 9.12 4.53 20.71
CA GLU A 128 10.46 4.51 20.10
C GLU A 128 10.52 3.73 18.77
N THR A 129 9.54 2.86 18.49
CA THR A 129 9.45 2.06 17.26
C THR A 129 8.54 2.69 16.19
N HIS A 130 7.60 3.56 16.59
CA HIS A 130 6.72 4.33 15.70
C HIS A 130 6.69 5.82 16.10
N PRO A 131 7.78 6.58 15.90
CA PRO A 131 8.02 7.85 16.58
C PRO A 131 7.31 9.07 15.98
N VAL A 132 6.43 8.92 14.99
CA VAL A 132 5.82 10.06 14.31
C VAL A 132 4.34 9.80 14.05
N ILE A 133 3.47 10.58 14.71
CA ILE A 133 2.07 10.73 14.30
C ILE A 133 2.05 11.59 13.03
N ASN A 134 1.68 10.98 11.92
CA ASN A 134 1.58 11.63 10.62
C ASN A 134 0.11 11.88 10.24
N ALA A 135 -0.13 12.49 9.07
CA ALA A 135 -1.49 12.81 8.62
C ALA A 135 -2.38 11.55 8.47
N TYR A 136 -1.78 10.37 8.31
CA TYR A 136 -2.51 9.11 8.24
C TYR A 136 -3.03 8.63 9.57
N ASP A 137 -2.28 8.76 10.65
CA ASP A 137 -2.76 8.38 11.98
C ASP A 137 -4.01 9.20 12.33
N VAL A 138 -4.06 10.46 11.87
CA VAL A 138 -5.25 11.32 11.94
C VAL A 138 -6.39 10.79 11.06
N GLU A 139 -6.14 10.41 9.81
CA GLU A 139 -7.18 9.83 8.94
C GLU A 139 -7.74 8.51 9.49
N LEU A 140 -6.87 7.62 9.95
CA LEU A 140 -7.21 6.37 10.62
C LEU A 140 -8.07 6.65 11.86
N PHE A 141 -7.64 7.60 12.69
CA PHE A 141 -8.41 8.00 13.87
C PHE A 141 -9.80 8.54 13.49
N LEU A 142 -9.92 9.37 12.46
CA LEU A 142 -11.22 9.89 12.01
C LEU A 142 -12.15 8.79 11.50
N GLU A 143 -11.62 7.75 10.84
CA GLU A 143 -12.42 6.57 10.48
C GLU A 143 -12.83 5.75 11.71
N ALA A 144 -11.90 5.53 12.65
CA ALA A 144 -12.14 4.83 13.90
C ALA A 144 -13.19 5.52 14.75
N TRP A 145 -13.15 6.86 14.82
CA TRP A 145 -14.13 7.68 15.52
C TRP A 145 -15.54 7.49 14.94
N LYS A 146 -15.68 7.53 13.60
CA LYS A 146 -16.96 7.27 12.93
C LYS A 146 -17.52 5.88 13.26
N ARG A 147 -16.65 4.90 13.44
CA ARG A 147 -17.03 3.50 13.73
C ARG A 147 -17.08 3.17 15.23
N GLN A 148 -16.68 4.11 16.10
CA GLN A 148 -16.47 3.87 17.53
C GLN A 148 -15.56 2.65 17.79
N ASP A 149 -14.46 2.54 17.04
CA ASP A 149 -13.50 1.45 17.19
C ASP A 149 -12.71 1.61 18.50
N LYS A 150 -12.80 0.62 19.37
CA LYS A 150 -12.18 0.59 20.69
C LYS A 150 -10.66 0.64 20.69
N GLN A 151 -10.02 0.36 19.55
CA GLN A 151 -8.59 0.54 19.42
C GLN A 151 -8.19 2.02 19.47
N ALA A 152 -9.08 2.95 19.10
CA ALA A 152 -8.84 4.40 19.14
C ALA A 152 -9.32 5.09 20.43
N ASP A 153 -9.76 4.32 21.43
CA ASP A 153 -10.17 4.77 22.78
C ASP A 153 -8.91 4.88 23.65
N PHE A 154 -8.11 5.92 23.38
CA PHE A 154 -6.78 6.10 23.94
C PHE A 154 -6.81 6.47 25.43
N ASP A 155 -7.84 7.19 25.87
CA ASP A 155 -8.04 7.49 27.29
C ASP A 155 -8.79 6.39 28.05
N GLN A 156 -9.25 5.35 27.34
CA GLN A 156 -9.95 4.18 27.87
C GLN A 156 -11.25 4.55 28.62
N ASP A 157 -11.88 5.67 28.26
CA ASP A 157 -13.10 6.16 28.91
C ASP A 157 -14.39 5.46 28.42
N GLY A 158 -14.26 4.63 27.39
CA GLY A 158 -15.37 3.85 26.88
C GLY A 158 -16.06 4.47 25.67
N ALA A 159 -15.54 5.55 25.08
CA ALA A 159 -15.97 6.08 23.80
C ALA A 159 -14.80 6.65 23.02
N VAL A 160 -14.88 6.66 21.68
CA VAL A 160 -13.90 7.40 20.87
C VAL A 160 -14.43 8.81 20.68
N THR A 161 -13.70 9.79 21.20
CA THR A 161 -14.12 11.19 21.27
C THR A 161 -13.05 12.17 20.80
N GLU A 162 -13.39 13.46 20.84
CA GLU A 162 -12.43 14.54 20.59
C GLU A 162 -11.24 14.48 21.57
N LYS A 163 -11.42 13.95 22.79
CA LYS A 163 -10.30 13.82 23.74
C LYS A 163 -9.21 12.88 23.23
N ASP A 164 -9.60 11.75 22.66
CA ASP A 164 -8.67 10.80 22.05
C ASP A 164 -7.95 11.44 20.86
N TYR A 165 -8.66 12.26 20.09
CA TYR A 165 -8.05 13.03 19.00
C TYR A 165 -7.00 14.01 19.51
N GLN A 166 -7.31 14.72 20.60
CA GLN A 166 -6.35 15.63 21.24
C GLN A 166 -5.16 14.89 21.84
N LEU A 167 -5.35 13.67 22.35
CA LEU A 167 -4.25 12.82 22.82
C LEU A 167 -3.33 12.39 21.68
N LEU A 168 -3.89 12.02 20.53
CA LEU A 168 -3.14 11.77 19.31
C LEU A 168 -2.32 13.02 18.92
N LEU A 169 -2.95 14.18 18.75
CA LEU A 169 -2.25 15.41 18.35
C LEU A 169 -1.23 15.91 19.40
N LYS A 170 -1.48 15.70 20.71
CA LYS A 170 -0.53 16.10 21.76
C LYS A 170 0.76 15.27 21.69
N ASN A 171 0.64 13.97 21.43
CA ASN A 171 1.80 13.09 21.28
C ASN A 171 2.60 13.39 20.01
N GLN A 172 1.96 13.94 18.95
CA GLN A 172 2.67 14.46 17.78
C GLN A 172 3.69 15.56 18.16
N ASN A 173 3.33 16.45 19.09
CA ASN A 173 4.15 17.58 19.49
C ASN A 173 5.29 17.19 20.45
N GLN A 174 5.11 16.17 21.31
CA GLN A 174 6.15 15.72 22.23
C GLN A 174 7.35 15.08 21.50
N LEU A 175 7.10 14.35 20.41
CA LEU A 175 8.16 13.69 19.64
C LEU A 175 8.99 14.68 18.80
N LEU A 176 8.36 15.76 18.31
CA LEU A 176 9.09 16.85 17.64
C LEU A 176 10.02 17.61 18.61
N SER A 177 9.65 17.72 19.89
CA SER A 177 10.47 18.40 20.91
C SER A 177 11.61 17.57 21.50
N THR A 178 11.61 16.24 21.32
CA THR A 178 12.66 15.33 21.83
C THR A 178 13.72 14.97 20.78
N GLN A 179 13.54 15.40 19.53
CA GLN A 179 14.50 15.23 18.43
C GLN A 179 15.27 16.52 18.06
N LEU A 180 15.15 17.59 18.86
CA LEU A 180 15.95 18.82 18.79
C LEU A 180 16.94 18.88 19.95
#